data_AF-L7FKH6-F1
#
_entry.id   AF-L7FKH6-F1
#
_cell.length_a   1.000
_cell.length_b   1.000
_cell.length_c   1.000
_cell.angle_alpha   90.00
_cell.angle_beta   90.00
_cell.angle_gamma   90.00
#
_symmetry.space_group_name_H-M   'P 1'
#
loop_
_entity.id
_entity.type
_entity.pdbx_description
1 polymer ?
#
loop_
_entity_poly.entity_id
_entity_poly.type
_entity_poly.pdbx_seq_one_letter_code
_entity_poly.pdbx_strand_id
1 'polypeptide(L)'
;MQTIKQSELLHKALQYPFDTHLREYKFVIHSASNCENGDISLRNQIITKMDMYLHGLVEEEEMYRTLCLVQYLIEHKQFEKRICYTKFYGIFQILIFIFSFKKITTKNLVFLKAVELAYQWSQRKETEIYIHIFRKICVKLDDCKNLRAQELIQSCICCSVEKSPVALYQQSEDCVDKLKPSFLKTLKFRTFNKLYKDSDLNYSELSEY
;
A
#
# COMPACT_ATOMS: atom_id res chain seq x y z
N MET A 1 29.04 -16.59 17.94
CA MET A 1 27.88 -16.23 17.10
C MET A 1 27.15 -15.08 17.77
N GLN A 2 27.04 -13.91 17.13
CA GLN A 2 26.19 -12.83 17.64
C GLN A 2 24.74 -13.12 17.23
N THR A 3 23.86 -13.26 18.21
CA THR A 3 22.41 -13.42 18.00
C THR A 3 21.83 -12.04 17.71
N ILE A 4 21.50 -11.75 16.44
CA ILE A 4 20.84 -10.49 16.07
C ILE A 4 19.35 -10.63 16.36
N LYS A 5 18.77 -9.69 17.11
CA LYS A 5 17.32 -9.72 17.39
C LYS A 5 16.54 -9.43 16.12
N GLN A 6 15.40 -10.09 15.93
CA GLN A 6 14.57 -9.88 14.73
C GLN A 6 14.14 -8.40 14.55
N SER A 7 13.96 -7.66 15.64
CA SER A 7 13.70 -6.22 15.64
C SER A 7 14.85 -5.39 15.05
N GLU A 8 16.10 -5.80 15.31
CA GLU A 8 17.29 -5.16 14.76
C GLU A 8 17.43 -5.46 13.26
N LEU A 9 16.97 -6.63 12.80
CA LEU A 9 16.94 -6.98 11.38
C LEU A 9 15.95 -6.13 10.60
N LEU A 10 14.74 -5.94 11.13
CA LEU A 10 13.75 -5.04 10.53
C LEU A 10 14.29 -3.61 10.48
N HIS A 11 14.88 -3.12 11.57
CA HIS A 11 15.44 -1.77 11.60
C HIS A 11 16.55 -1.60 10.56
N LYS A 12 17.50 -2.55 10.47
CA LYS A 12 18.57 -2.53 9.47
C LYS A 12 18.03 -2.54 8.05
N ALA A 13 17.06 -3.39 7.73
CA ALA A 13 16.47 -3.47 6.40
C ALA A 13 15.80 -2.17 5.94
N LEU A 14 15.36 -1.35 6.89
CA LEU A 14 14.70 -0.06 6.67
C LEU A 14 15.65 1.16 6.71
N GLN A 15 16.94 0.97 7.03
CA GLN A 15 17.93 2.05 7.09
C GLN A 15 18.69 2.27 5.77
N TYR A 16 18.75 1.27 4.90
CA TYR A 16 19.51 1.38 3.66
C TYR A 16 18.80 2.26 2.61
N PRO A 17 19.54 2.93 1.70
CA PRO A 17 18.95 3.62 0.56
C PRO A 17 18.52 2.65 -0.57
N PHE A 18 17.68 3.17 -1.46
CA PHE A 18 16.79 2.45 -2.40
C PHE A 18 17.40 1.24 -3.15
N ASP A 19 18.66 1.29 -3.55
CA ASP A 19 19.28 0.29 -4.43
C ASP A 19 19.67 -1.04 -3.74
N THR A 20 19.58 -1.13 -2.41
CA THR A 20 20.04 -2.33 -1.65
C THR A 20 18.92 -3.13 -0.97
N HIS A 21 17.65 -2.68 -1.04
CA HIS A 21 16.57 -3.25 -0.24
C HIS A 21 16.18 -4.70 -0.53
N LEU A 22 16.31 -5.17 -1.78
CA LEU A 22 15.82 -6.50 -2.13
C LEU A 22 16.58 -7.60 -1.36
N ARG A 23 17.88 -7.42 -1.14
CA ARG A 23 18.70 -8.36 -0.35
C ARG A 23 18.26 -8.34 1.11
N GLU A 24 18.06 -7.16 1.68
CA GLU A 24 17.66 -6.99 3.07
C GLU A 24 16.23 -7.50 3.33
N TYR A 25 15.29 -7.27 2.43
CA TYR A 25 13.93 -7.80 2.54
C TYR A 25 13.91 -9.33 2.45
N LYS A 26 14.71 -9.92 1.55
CA LYS A 26 14.92 -11.36 1.51
C LYS A 26 15.50 -11.88 2.82
N PHE A 27 16.43 -11.14 3.43
CA PHE A 27 17.02 -11.53 4.71
C PHE A 27 16.01 -11.47 5.86
N VAL A 28 15.16 -10.44 5.90
CA VAL A 28 14.04 -10.34 6.86
C VAL A 28 13.06 -11.50 6.71
N ILE A 29 12.67 -11.82 5.46
CA ILE A 29 11.81 -12.96 5.13
C ILE A 29 12.43 -14.28 5.58
N HIS A 30 13.71 -14.49 5.25
CA HIS A 30 14.43 -15.71 5.60
C HIS A 30 14.52 -15.88 7.12
N SER A 31 14.88 -14.81 7.85
CA SER A 31 14.90 -14.82 9.30
C SER A 31 13.52 -15.10 9.90
N ALA A 32 12.46 -14.47 9.40
CA ALA A 32 11.11 -14.70 9.89
C ALA A 32 10.61 -16.12 9.59
N SER A 33 11.03 -16.73 8.48
CA SER A 33 10.64 -18.09 8.08
C SER A 33 11.36 -19.17 8.90
N ASN A 34 12.57 -18.89 9.38
CA ASN A 34 13.39 -19.84 10.15
C ASN A 34 13.17 -19.77 11.67
N CYS A 35 12.36 -18.84 12.15
CA CYS A 35 12.04 -18.69 13.56
C CYS A 35 10.61 -19.15 13.84
N GLU A 36 10.43 -19.89 14.94
CA GLU A 36 9.08 -20.20 15.43
C GLU A 36 8.33 -18.89 15.72
N ASN A 37 7.12 -18.74 15.16
CA ASN A 37 6.31 -17.52 15.21
C ASN A 37 7.00 -16.26 14.64
N GLY A 38 8.03 -16.42 13.81
CA GLY A 38 8.79 -15.30 13.24
C GLY A 38 7.93 -14.39 12.34
N ASP A 39 6.93 -14.94 11.68
CA ASP A 39 5.93 -14.20 10.89
C ASP A 39 4.97 -13.35 11.75
N ILE A 40 4.51 -13.89 12.89
CA ILE A 40 3.70 -13.17 13.88
C ILE A 40 4.50 -12.03 14.48
N SER A 41 5.76 -12.29 14.84
CA SER A 41 6.67 -11.27 15.36
C SER A 41 6.92 -10.16 14.32
N LEU A 42 7.24 -10.52 13.06
CA LEU A 42 7.43 -9.56 11.98
C LEU A 42 6.19 -8.70 11.76
N ARG A 43 5.00 -9.31 11.74
CA ARG A 43 3.73 -8.59 11.66
C ARG A 43 3.56 -7.59 12.79
N ASN A 44 3.79 -8.00 14.03
CA ASN A 44 3.62 -7.13 15.19
C ASN A 44 4.59 -5.94 15.14
N GLN A 45 5.80 -6.14 14.65
CA GLN A 45 6.77 -5.07 14.46
C GLN A 45 6.35 -4.09 13.35
N ILE A 46 5.80 -4.58 12.23
CA ILE A 46 5.23 -3.73 11.17
C ILE A 46 4.08 -2.89 11.72
N ILE A 47 3.13 -3.52 12.43
CA ILE A 47 1.99 -2.84 13.05
C ILE A 47 2.47 -1.77 14.04
N THR A 48 3.44 -2.10 14.90
CA THR A 48 4.02 -1.16 15.86
C THR A 48 4.64 0.03 15.14
N LYS A 49 5.34 -0.21 14.03
CA LYS A 49 5.97 0.86 13.25
C LYS A 49 4.96 1.77 12.57
N MET A 50 3.86 1.20 12.04
CA MET A 50 2.74 1.99 11.50
C MET A 50 2.08 2.84 12.59
N ASP A 51 1.90 2.29 13.79
CA ASP A 51 1.34 3.03 14.93
C ASP A 51 2.27 4.15 15.40
N MET A 52 3.58 3.88 15.50
CA MET A 52 4.58 4.90 15.83
C MET A 52 4.62 6.04 14.80
N TYR A 53 4.43 5.74 13.51
CA TYR A 53 4.32 6.77 12.48
C TYR A 53 3.10 7.67 12.69
N LEU A 54 1.94 7.11 13.06
CA LEU A 54 0.75 7.91 13.40
C LEU A 54 0.97 8.84 14.60
N HIS A 55 1.90 8.50 15.49
CA HIS A 55 2.31 9.32 16.63
C HIS A 55 3.52 10.23 16.35
N GLY A 56 4.00 10.30 15.10
CA GLY A 56 5.13 11.14 14.72
C GLY A 56 6.50 10.66 15.21
N LEU A 57 6.61 9.38 15.59
CA LEU A 57 7.84 8.76 16.11
C LEU A 57 8.66 8.04 15.01
N VAL A 58 8.13 7.98 13.79
CA VAL A 58 8.78 7.37 12.62
C VAL A 58 8.70 8.37 11.48
N GLU A 59 9.79 8.54 10.74
CA GLU A 59 9.87 9.47 9.63
C GLU A 59 9.14 8.95 8.37
N GLU A 60 8.75 9.88 7.49
CA GLU A 60 8.04 9.59 6.23
C GLU A 60 8.76 8.53 5.39
N GLU A 61 10.08 8.64 5.23
CA GLU A 61 10.86 7.71 4.42
C GLU A 61 10.93 6.30 5.04
N GLU A 62 11.09 6.22 6.36
CA GLU A 62 11.16 4.94 7.06
C GLU A 62 9.83 4.20 7.01
N MET A 63 8.72 4.93 7.14
CA MET A 63 7.38 4.36 6.97
C MET A 63 7.12 3.98 5.51
N TYR A 64 7.56 4.78 4.55
CA TYR A 64 7.48 4.42 3.12
C TYR A 64 8.21 3.10 2.84
N ARG A 65 9.44 2.94 3.33
CA ARG A 65 10.21 1.69 3.21
C ARG A 65 9.51 0.52 3.91
N THR A 66 8.83 0.78 5.03
CA THR A 66 8.02 -0.22 5.72
C THR A 66 6.85 -0.70 4.84
N LEU A 67 6.17 0.18 4.13
CA LEU A 67 5.11 -0.19 3.18
C LEU A 67 5.67 -0.98 1.97
N CYS A 68 6.86 -0.63 1.48
CA CYS A 68 7.54 -1.41 0.43
C CYS A 68 7.88 -2.84 0.90
N LEU A 69 8.35 -2.99 2.14
CA LEU A 69 8.56 -4.32 2.72
C LEU A 69 7.24 -5.10 2.82
N VAL A 70 6.15 -4.45 3.22
CA VAL A 70 4.82 -5.09 3.27
C VAL A 70 4.35 -5.54 1.89
N GLN A 71 4.54 -4.70 0.86
CA GLN A 71 4.26 -5.08 -0.53
C GLN A 71 5.01 -6.35 -0.91
N TYR A 72 6.32 -6.38 -0.63
CA TYR A 72 7.17 -7.53 -0.90
C TYR A 72 6.69 -8.77 -0.14
N LEU A 73 6.35 -8.64 1.15
CA LEU A 73 5.87 -9.76 1.96
C LEU A 73 4.55 -10.34 1.43
N ILE A 74 3.62 -9.50 0.96
CA ILE A 74 2.32 -9.93 0.43
C ILE A 74 2.44 -10.60 -0.96
N GLU A 75 3.55 -10.43 -1.67
CA GLU A 75 3.87 -11.25 -2.84
C GLU A 75 4.27 -12.69 -2.47
N HIS A 76 4.67 -12.93 -1.22
CA HIS A 76 4.97 -14.26 -0.69
C HIS A 76 3.76 -14.86 0.03
N LYS A 77 3.11 -15.86 -0.59
CA LYS A 77 1.87 -16.51 -0.10
C LYS A 77 1.86 -16.88 1.39
N GLN A 78 3.01 -17.29 1.95
CA GLN A 78 3.13 -17.65 3.37
C GLN A 78 2.88 -16.47 4.34
N PHE A 79 3.12 -15.24 3.89
CA PHE A 79 2.96 -14.03 4.68
C PHE A 79 1.66 -13.28 4.38
N GLU A 80 1.08 -13.44 3.18
CA GLU A 80 -0.12 -12.72 2.73
C GLU A 80 -1.27 -12.77 3.74
N LYS A 81 -1.66 -13.97 4.19
CA LYS A 81 -2.76 -14.14 5.17
C LYS A 81 -2.39 -13.76 6.59
N ARG A 82 -1.10 -13.79 6.94
CA ARG A 82 -0.64 -13.57 8.31
C ARG A 82 -0.44 -12.09 8.60
N ILE A 83 0.06 -11.32 7.64
CA ILE A 83 0.31 -9.88 7.77
C ILE A 83 -0.98 -9.06 7.62
N CYS A 84 -1.82 -9.41 6.66
CA CYS A 84 -3.10 -8.74 6.39
C CYS A 84 -4.19 -9.18 7.37
N TYR A 85 -4.03 -8.85 8.65
CA TYR A 85 -5.00 -9.11 9.71
C TYR A 85 -5.80 -7.83 10.07
N THR A 86 -6.95 -7.97 10.75
CA THR A 86 -7.89 -6.88 11.08
C THR A 86 -7.23 -5.60 11.59
N LYS A 87 -6.24 -5.71 12.50
CA LYS A 87 -5.51 -4.56 13.05
C LYS A 87 -4.65 -3.85 12.00
N PHE A 88 -4.02 -4.58 11.09
CA PHE A 88 -3.26 -4.00 9.98
C PHE A 88 -4.18 -3.16 9.08
N TYR A 89 -5.35 -3.70 8.71
CA TYR A 89 -6.31 -2.99 7.85
C TYR A 89 -6.79 -1.68 8.47
N GLY A 90 -7.09 -1.67 9.78
CA GLY A 90 -7.52 -0.46 10.49
C GLY A 90 -6.47 0.65 10.43
N ILE A 91 -5.21 0.33 10.73
CA ILE A 91 -4.12 1.31 10.70
C ILE A 91 -3.81 1.73 9.26
N PHE A 92 -3.80 0.79 8.31
CA PHE A 92 -3.59 1.08 6.88
C PHE A 92 -4.65 2.04 6.33
N GLN A 93 -5.91 1.85 6.71
CA GLN A 93 -6.98 2.78 6.35
C GLN A 93 -6.74 4.18 6.95
N ILE A 94 -6.28 4.27 8.20
CA ILE A 94 -5.96 5.57 8.84
C ILE A 94 -4.83 6.27 8.09
N LEU A 95 -3.75 5.56 7.69
CA LEU A 95 -2.63 6.13 6.92
C LEU A 95 -3.08 6.81 5.62
N ILE A 96 -4.11 6.26 4.96
CA ILE A 96 -4.65 6.82 3.73
C ILE A 96 -5.49 8.07 4.02
N PHE A 97 -6.35 8.01 5.04
CA PHE A 97 -7.36 9.06 5.28
C PHE A 97 -6.94 10.12 6.30
N ILE A 98 -5.74 10.03 6.88
CA ILE A 98 -5.19 11.08 7.76
C ILE A 98 -4.88 12.37 7.00
N PHE A 99 -4.53 12.27 5.71
CA PHE A 99 -4.22 13.43 4.89
C PHE A 99 -5.46 13.95 4.14
N SER A 100 -5.53 15.28 4.02
CA SER A 100 -6.50 15.91 3.13
C SER A 100 -6.06 15.72 1.68
N PHE A 101 -6.90 15.08 0.87
CA PHE A 101 -6.67 14.84 -0.56
C PHE A 101 -6.39 16.15 -1.34
N LYS A 102 -6.89 17.28 -0.85
CA LYS A 102 -6.67 18.61 -1.45
C LYS A 102 -5.26 19.16 -1.23
N LYS A 103 -4.50 18.61 -0.28
CA LYS A 103 -3.17 19.10 0.15
C LYS A 103 -2.04 18.13 -0.18
N ILE A 104 -2.31 17.09 -0.97
CA ILE A 104 -1.31 16.07 -1.30
C ILE A 104 -0.27 16.65 -2.26
N THR A 105 0.99 16.35 -1.95
CA THR A 105 2.17 16.71 -2.74
C THR A 105 3.06 15.48 -2.89
N THR A 106 4.12 15.59 -3.70
CA THR A 106 5.13 14.54 -3.87
C THR A 106 5.89 14.20 -2.59
N LYS A 107 5.82 15.04 -1.55
CA LYS A 107 6.43 14.78 -0.24
C LYS A 107 5.63 13.80 0.61
N ASN A 108 4.37 13.51 0.26
CA ASN A 108 3.50 12.60 1.00
C ASN A 108 3.71 11.15 0.55
N LEU A 109 4.95 10.66 0.65
CA LEU A 109 5.38 9.35 0.14
C LEU A 109 4.55 8.20 0.72
N VAL A 110 4.27 8.21 2.02
CA VAL A 110 3.52 7.16 2.71
C VAL A 110 2.10 7.09 2.19
N PHE A 111 1.45 8.24 2.03
CA PHE A 111 0.10 8.33 1.47
C PHE A 111 0.07 7.80 0.02
N LEU A 112 0.99 8.27 -0.82
CA LEU A 112 1.04 7.86 -2.23
C LEU A 112 1.28 6.35 -2.35
N LYS A 113 2.19 5.79 -1.53
CA LYS A 113 2.44 4.35 -1.48
C LYS A 113 1.23 3.56 -0.96
N ALA A 114 0.54 4.06 0.06
CA ALA A 114 -0.65 3.39 0.57
C ALA A 114 -1.79 3.38 -0.45
N VAL A 115 -1.97 4.43 -1.24
CA VAL A 115 -2.94 4.45 -2.36
C VAL A 115 -2.55 3.44 -3.45
N GLU A 116 -1.28 3.39 -3.83
CA GLU A 116 -0.74 2.41 -4.78
C GLU A 116 -1.07 0.97 -4.32
N LEU A 117 -0.80 0.65 -3.06
CA LEU A 117 -1.05 -0.67 -2.48
C LEU A 117 -2.54 -0.98 -2.38
N ALA A 118 -3.38 -0.02 -1.99
CA ALA A 118 -4.83 -0.20 -1.96
C ALA A 118 -5.38 -0.56 -3.35
N TYR A 119 -4.89 0.10 -4.40
CA TYR A 119 -5.22 -0.26 -5.78
C TYR A 119 -4.74 -1.67 -6.13
N GLN A 120 -3.45 -1.96 -5.97
CA GLN A 120 -2.86 -3.26 -6.33
C GLN A 120 -3.55 -4.42 -5.63
N TRP A 121 -3.81 -4.27 -4.32
CA TRP A 121 -4.46 -5.32 -3.55
C TRP A 121 -5.94 -5.43 -3.92
N SER A 122 -6.66 -4.35 -4.21
CA SER A 122 -8.06 -4.43 -4.67
C SER A 122 -8.27 -5.25 -5.96
N GLN A 123 -7.21 -5.47 -6.75
CA GLN A 123 -7.26 -6.31 -7.94
C GLN A 123 -7.15 -7.82 -7.64
N ARG A 124 -6.88 -8.21 -6.39
CA ARG A 124 -6.73 -9.61 -5.97
C ARG A 124 -8.07 -10.21 -5.55
N LYS A 125 -8.34 -11.45 -5.97
CA LYS A 125 -9.62 -12.15 -5.77
C LYS A 125 -10.05 -12.35 -4.30
N GLU A 126 -9.14 -12.30 -3.34
CA GLU A 126 -9.39 -12.62 -1.92
C GLU A 126 -9.35 -11.39 -0.99
N THR A 127 -9.66 -10.19 -1.50
CA THR A 127 -9.37 -8.93 -0.78
C THR A 127 -10.49 -7.88 -0.77
N GLU A 128 -11.69 -8.29 -0.38
CA GLU A 128 -12.86 -7.40 -0.33
C GLU A 128 -12.64 -6.10 0.47
N ILE A 129 -11.86 -6.16 1.56
CA ILE A 129 -11.56 -4.98 2.36
C ILE A 129 -10.75 -3.92 1.60
N TYR A 130 -9.81 -4.35 0.75
CA TYR A 130 -9.01 -3.42 -0.06
C TYR A 130 -9.82 -2.85 -1.22
N ILE A 131 -10.79 -3.60 -1.76
CA ILE A 131 -11.78 -3.07 -2.71
C ILE A 131 -12.57 -1.92 -2.07
N HIS A 132 -13.03 -2.09 -0.82
CA HIS A 132 -13.76 -1.04 -0.11
C HIS A 132 -12.92 0.20 0.16
N ILE A 133 -11.68 0.02 0.62
CA ILE A 133 -10.74 1.13 0.84
C ILE A 133 -10.51 1.87 -0.47
N PHE A 134 -10.24 1.15 -1.57
CA PHE A 134 -10.01 1.76 -2.87
C PHE A 134 -11.23 2.52 -3.39
N ARG A 135 -12.44 1.97 -3.22
CA ARG A 135 -13.69 2.69 -3.55
C ARG A 135 -13.81 4.02 -2.79
N LYS A 136 -13.49 4.03 -1.49
CA LYS A 136 -13.49 5.27 -0.70
C LYS A 136 -12.46 6.28 -1.20
N ILE A 137 -11.27 5.82 -1.61
CA ILE A 137 -10.25 6.66 -2.25
C ILE A 137 -10.83 7.30 -3.51
N CYS A 138 -11.46 6.52 -4.41
CA CYS A 138 -12.05 7.04 -5.64
C CYS A 138 -13.10 8.12 -5.37
N VAL A 139 -14.03 7.90 -4.42
CA VAL A 139 -15.03 8.91 -4.05
C VAL A 139 -14.37 10.20 -3.55
N LYS A 140 -13.36 10.09 -2.67
CA LYS A 140 -12.64 11.27 -2.16
C LYS A 140 -11.83 11.98 -3.24
N LEU A 141 -11.34 11.23 -4.22
CA LEU A 141 -10.60 11.76 -5.35
C LEU A 141 -11.54 12.53 -6.30
N ASP A 142 -12.72 12.00 -6.58
CA ASP A 142 -13.74 12.66 -7.41
C ASP A 142 -14.21 13.98 -6.78
N ASP A 143 -14.32 14.03 -5.45
CA ASP A 143 -14.66 15.25 -4.70
C ASP A 143 -13.50 16.26 -4.60
N CYS A 144 -12.28 15.87 -5.00
CA CYS A 144 -11.09 16.69 -4.84
C CYS A 144 -10.97 17.76 -5.93
N LYS A 145 -11.32 19.00 -5.62
CA LYS A 145 -11.19 20.13 -6.58
C LYS A 145 -9.75 20.51 -6.97
N ASN A 146 -8.73 19.94 -6.33
CA ASN A 146 -7.32 20.23 -6.65
C ASN A 146 -6.82 19.28 -7.74
N LEU A 147 -6.77 19.79 -8.98
CA LEU A 147 -6.37 19.01 -10.16
C LEU A 147 -4.95 18.42 -10.03
N ARG A 148 -3.99 19.18 -9.49
CA ARG A 148 -2.61 18.71 -9.33
C ARG A 148 -2.51 17.54 -8.34
N ALA A 149 -3.27 17.61 -7.25
CA ALA A 149 -3.35 16.51 -6.30
C ALA A 149 -4.06 15.30 -6.91
N GLN A 150 -5.12 15.52 -7.70
CA GLN A 150 -5.79 14.44 -8.42
C GLN A 150 -4.84 13.72 -9.39
N GLU A 151 -4.13 14.46 -10.23
CA GLU A 151 -3.17 13.92 -11.22
C GLU A 151 -2.08 13.09 -10.54
N LEU A 152 -1.53 13.59 -9.42
CA LEU A 152 -0.51 12.89 -8.66
C LEU A 152 -1.04 11.56 -8.07
N ILE A 153 -2.26 11.55 -7.54
CA ILE A 153 -2.87 10.33 -6.99
C ILE A 153 -3.18 9.34 -8.12
N GLN A 154 -3.68 9.83 -9.24
CA GLN A 154 -3.99 9.02 -10.41
C GLN A 154 -2.74 8.42 -11.05
N SER A 155 -1.62 9.16 -11.11
CA SER A 155 -0.38 8.63 -11.66
C SER A 155 0.14 7.46 -10.83
N CYS A 156 0.05 7.51 -9.49
CA CYS A 156 0.40 6.36 -8.63
C CYS A 156 -0.43 5.11 -8.94
N ILE A 157 -1.73 5.28 -9.21
CA ILE A 157 -2.62 4.18 -9.59
C ILE A 157 -2.25 3.64 -10.98
N CYS A 158 -2.06 4.52 -11.96
CA CYS A 158 -1.78 4.13 -13.35
C CYS A 158 -0.39 3.50 -13.53
N CYS A 159 0.64 4.01 -12.86
CA CYS A 159 1.98 3.45 -12.97
C CYS A 159 2.08 2.06 -12.32
N SER A 160 1.14 1.69 -11.43
CA SER A 160 0.98 0.32 -10.91
C SER A 160 0.53 -0.70 -11.96
N VAL A 161 -0.02 -0.25 -13.09
CA VAL A 161 -0.55 -1.12 -14.16
C VAL A 161 0.52 -1.54 -15.15
N GLU A 162 1.62 -0.79 -15.27
CA GLU A 162 2.56 -0.99 -16.38
C GLU A 162 3.92 -1.60 -16.03
N LYS A 163 4.43 -1.63 -14.79
CA LYS A 163 5.78 -2.20 -14.54
C LYS A 163 6.03 -2.80 -13.16
N SER A 164 6.92 -3.81 -13.15
CA SER A 164 7.66 -4.35 -11.99
C SER A 164 8.22 -3.24 -11.07
N PRO A 165 8.30 -3.45 -9.74
CA PRO A 165 8.64 -2.43 -8.73
C PRO A 165 9.88 -1.55 -9.00
N VAL A 166 10.80 -2.01 -9.86
CA VAL A 166 12.04 -1.31 -10.23
C VAL A 166 11.80 -0.10 -11.14
N ALA A 167 10.70 -0.05 -11.90
CA ALA A 167 10.57 0.94 -12.98
C ALA A 167 9.77 2.21 -12.63
N LEU A 168 9.24 2.30 -11.41
CA LEU A 168 8.50 3.47 -10.94
C LEU A 168 9.39 4.66 -10.57
N TYR A 169 10.69 4.43 -10.33
CA TYR A 169 11.61 5.46 -9.87
C TYR A 169 12.45 6.13 -10.96
N GLN A 170 12.44 5.63 -12.21
CA GLN A 170 13.18 6.25 -13.32
C GLN A 170 12.37 7.27 -14.13
N GLN A 171 11.12 7.56 -13.77
CA GLN A 171 10.25 8.46 -14.56
C GLN A 171 9.77 9.71 -13.80
N SER A 172 10.32 10.00 -12.62
CA SER A 172 9.89 11.17 -11.82
C SER A 172 10.35 12.54 -12.36
N GLU A 173 11.08 12.61 -13.47
CA GLU A 173 11.45 13.90 -14.10
C GLU A 173 10.78 14.16 -15.46
N ASP A 174 10.22 13.15 -16.15
CA ASP A 174 9.70 13.31 -17.53
C ASP A 174 8.19 13.05 -17.71
N CYS A 175 7.47 12.57 -16.69
CA CYS A 175 6.07 12.14 -16.87
C CYS A 175 5.00 13.22 -16.68
N VAL A 176 5.36 14.46 -16.33
CA VAL A 176 4.37 15.54 -16.15
C VAL A 176 3.87 16.09 -17.50
N ASP A 177 4.66 15.99 -18.57
CA ASP A 177 4.37 16.67 -19.85
C ASP A 177 3.56 15.86 -20.87
N LYS A 178 3.15 14.61 -20.57
CA LYS A 178 2.53 13.72 -21.57
C LYS A 178 1.20 13.06 -21.20
N LEU A 179 0.52 13.51 -20.14
CA LEU A 179 -0.84 13.02 -19.84
C LEU A 179 -1.89 13.75 -20.70
N LYS A 180 -2.22 13.17 -21.86
CA LYS A 180 -3.29 13.67 -22.74
C LYS A 180 -4.68 13.51 -22.08
N PRO A 181 -5.62 14.45 -22.29
CA PRO A 181 -6.99 14.41 -21.75
C PRO A 181 -7.87 13.23 -22.24
N SER A 182 -7.41 12.41 -23.18
CA SER A 182 -8.22 11.37 -23.83
C SER A 182 -8.44 10.12 -22.97
N PHE A 183 -7.64 9.90 -21.92
CA PHE A 183 -7.75 8.70 -21.07
C PHE A 183 -8.87 8.79 -20.02
N LEU A 184 -9.29 10.00 -19.65
CA LEU A 184 -10.42 10.27 -18.73
C LEU A 184 -11.76 9.71 -19.23
N LYS A 185 -11.90 9.46 -20.55
CA LYS A 185 -13.10 8.82 -21.12
C LYS A 185 -13.06 7.30 -21.09
N THR A 186 -11.87 6.69 -21.13
CA THR A 186 -11.74 5.23 -21.24
C THR A 186 -11.91 4.52 -19.89
N LEU A 187 -11.46 5.15 -18.80
CA LEU A 187 -11.68 4.67 -17.42
C LEU A 187 -13.16 4.70 -17.00
N LYS A 188 -14.00 5.53 -17.65
CA LYS A 188 -15.43 5.64 -17.34
C LYS A 188 -16.32 4.49 -17.82
N PHE A 189 -15.85 3.53 -18.63
CA PHE A 189 -16.82 2.64 -19.33
C PHE A 189 -16.58 1.13 -19.30
N ARG A 190 -15.37 0.60 -19.08
CA ARG A 190 -15.14 -0.85 -19.28
C ARG A 190 -15.15 -1.74 -18.04
N THR A 191 -14.86 -1.20 -16.85
CA THR A 191 -14.83 -2.01 -15.61
C THR A 191 -16.06 -1.78 -14.72
N PHE A 192 -16.77 -0.66 -14.92
CA PHE A 192 -17.87 -0.24 -14.05
C PHE A 192 -19.17 -1.06 -14.23
N ASN A 193 -19.50 -1.46 -15.45
CA ASN A 193 -20.77 -2.16 -15.74
C ASN A 193 -20.74 -3.68 -15.54
N LYS A 194 -19.55 -4.31 -15.42
CA LYS A 194 -19.47 -5.77 -15.29
C LYS A 194 -19.58 -6.24 -13.83
N LEU A 195 -19.27 -5.38 -12.86
CA LEU A 195 -19.38 -5.69 -11.43
C LEU A 195 -20.73 -5.27 -10.82
N TYR A 196 -21.48 -4.39 -11.49
CA TYR A 196 -22.77 -3.87 -10.99
C TYR A 196 -23.99 -4.73 -11.32
N LYS A 197 -23.85 -5.76 -12.16
CA LYS A 197 -24.98 -6.65 -12.51
C LYS A 197 -25.11 -7.88 -11.61
N ASP A 198 -24.09 -8.21 -10.80
CA ASP A 198 -24.06 -9.46 -10.04
C ASP A 198 -24.03 -9.26 -8.50
N SER A 199 -24.28 -8.05 -7.99
CA SER A 199 -24.22 -7.78 -6.54
C SER A 199 -25.47 -7.07 -5.99
N ASP A 200 -26.64 -7.62 -6.27
CA ASP A 200 -27.77 -7.56 -5.33
C ASP A 200 -27.51 -8.58 -4.21
N LEU A 201 -26.67 -8.24 -3.24
CA LEU A 201 -26.48 -9.04 -2.03
C LEU A 201 -26.98 -8.28 -0.80
N ASN A 202 -28.05 -8.85 -0.24
CA ASN A 202 -28.83 -8.41 0.90
C ASN A 202 -27.97 -8.52 2.19
N TYR A 203 -27.73 -7.40 2.87
CA TYR A 203 -26.85 -7.29 4.05
C TYR A 203 -27.54 -7.65 5.39
N SER A 204 -28.38 -8.68 5.42
CA SER A 204 -29.14 -9.05 6.63
C SER A 204 -28.51 -10.14 7.50
N GLU A 205 -27.34 -10.72 7.17
CA GLU A 205 -26.87 -11.96 7.83
C GLU A 205 -25.42 -11.97 8.37
N LEU A 206 -24.80 -10.82 8.66
CA LEU A 206 -23.44 -10.81 9.26
C LEU A 206 -23.38 -10.33 10.71
N SER A 207 -24.49 -10.41 11.46
CA SER A 207 -24.48 -10.28 12.91
C SER A 207 -24.67 -11.64 13.56
N GLU A 208 -23.60 -12.43 13.62
CA GLU A 208 -23.33 -13.48 14.62
C GLU A 208 -22.14 -14.29 14.10
N TYR A 209 -20.95 -14.08 14.68
CA TYR A 209 -19.89 -15.06 14.99
C TYR A 209 -18.64 -14.32 15.49
#